data_AF-A0A954NWB1-F1
#
_entry.id   AF-A0A954NWB1-F1
#
_cell.length_a   1.000
_cell.length_b   1.000
_cell.length_c   1.000
_cell.angle_alpha   90.00
_cell.angle_beta   90.00
_cell.angle_gamma   90.00
#
_symmetry.space_group_name_H-M   'P 1'
#
loop_
_entity.id
_entity.type
_entity.pdbx_description
1 polymer ?
#
loop_
_entity_poly.entity_id
_entity_poly.type
_entity_poly.pdbx_seq_one_letter_code
_entity_poly.pdbx_strand_id
1 'polypeptide(L)'
;MAEHFRLFLETNKATAPVIALLRRHTGKPLSELRNAVSNRQPFIDETPHHNQYSEFITCVTALLDDLEAAGISYLVEVDGASESAQYLRNVFQRWHDIGIETEHMSDLESGEPSIETLGWLKREPPADVFRQTIRQIIDGDGYACDEETVAWARRALEDAEPGAAADDGEM
;
A
#
# COMPACT_ATOMS: atom_id res chain seq x y z
N MET A 1 -0.83 14.82 -2.50
CA MET A 1 -0.97 15.60 -1.25
C MET A 1 -1.23 14.58 -0.16
N ALA A 2 -0.62 14.71 1.02
CA ALA A 2 -0.87 13.78 2.11
C ALA A 2 -2.27 14.06 2.68
N GLU A 3 -3.14 13.06 2.68
CA GLU A 3 -4.49 13.18 3.25
C GLU A 3 -4.42 13.32 4.79
N HIS A 4 -5.23 14.23 5.36
CA HIS A 4 -5.35 14.45 6.81
C HIS A 4 -6.55 13.69 7.39
N PHE A 5 -6.30 12.79 8.34
CA PHE A 5 -7.31 11.91 8.92
C PHE A 5 -7.70 12.35 10.32
N ARG A 6 -9.01 12.40 10.56
CA ARG A 6 -9.57 12.67 11.89
C ARG A 6 -10.66 11.66 12.21
N LEU A 7 -10.50 10.91 13.29
CA LEU A 7 -11.49 9.90 13.71
C LEU A 7 -12.14 10.29 15.03
N PHE A 8 -13.47 10.19 15.08
CA PHE A 8 -14.30 10.60 16.21
C PHE A 8 -15.19 9.45 16.65
N LEU A 9 -15.54 9.41 17.94
CA LEU A 9 -16.65 8.59 18.39
C LEU A 9 -17.94 9.41 18.35
N GLU A 10 -19.03 8.81 17.89
CA GLU A 10 -20.34 9.49 17.92
C GLU A 10 -20.90 9.59 19.35
N THR A 11 -20.48 8.65 20.21
CA THR A 11 -20.80 8.66 21.64
C THR A 11 -19.95 9.67 22.40
N ASN A 12 -20.56 10.34 23.40
CA ASN A 12 -19.86 11.17 24.37
C ASN A 12 -19.57 10.41 25.69
N LYS A 13 -19.89 9.12 25.76
CA LYS A 13 -19.71 8.30 26.95
C LYS A 13 -18.34 7.64 26.94
N ALA A 14 -17.39 8.22 27.67
CA ALA A 14 -16.05 7.67 27.90
C ALA A 14 -16.07 6.47 28.88
N THR A 15 -16.71 5.37 28.49
CA THR A 15 -16.75 4.15 29.31
C THR A 15 -15.37 3.49 29.38
N ALA A 16 -15.11 2.72 30.44
CA ALA A 16 -13.83 2.04 30.59
C ALA A 16 -13.49 1.11 29.41
N PRO A 17 -14.43 0.31 28.84
CA PRO A 17 -14.17 -0.51 27.66
C PRO A 17 -13.78 0.31 26.42
N VAL A 18 -14.49 1.41 26.13
CA VAL A 18 -14.19 2.29 25.00
C VAL A 18 -12.79 2.88 25.12
N ILE A 19 -12.45 3.40 26.30
CA ILE A 19 -11.15 4.03 26.52
C ILE A 19 -10.01 3.00 26.49
N ALA A 20 -10.23 1.78 27.01
CA ALA A 20 -9.26 0.70 26.92
C ALA A 20 -8.99 0.28 25.47
N LEU A 21 -10.04 0.18 24.65
CA LEU A 21 -9.95 -0.12 23.22
C LEU A 21 -9.15 0.97 22.49
N LEU A 22 -9.53 2.25 22.64
CA LEU A 22 -8.82 3.36 22.00
C LEU A 22 -7.34 3.41 22.42
N ARG A 23 -7.04 3.17 23.69
CA ARG A 23 -5.67 3.20 24.22
C ARG A 23 -4.80 2.08 23.64
N ARG A 24 -5.37 0.90 23.38
CA ARG A 24 -4.65 -0.23 22.78
C ARG A 24 -4.12 0.12 21.39
N HIS A 25 -4.90 0.87 20.61
CA HIS A 25 -4.59 1.19 19.21
C HIS A 25 -3.86 2.52 19.02
N THR A 26 -4.14 3.51 19.86
CA THR A 26 -3.55 4.86 19.71
C THR A 26 -2.34 5.11 20.63
N GLY A 27 -2.14 4.28 21.67
CA GLY A 27 -1.12 4.52 22.70
C GLY A 27 -1.36 5.77 23.57
N LYS A 28 -2.43 6.53 23.33
CA LYS A 28 -2.68 7.83 23.97
C LYS A 28 -2.99 7.71 25.46
N PRO A 29 -2.62 8.72 26.27
CA PRO A 29 -2.93 8.74 27.70
C PRO A 29 -4.43 8.69 27.98
N LEU A 30 -4.80 8.09 29.13
CA LEU A 30 -6.19 7.99 29.59
C LEU A 30 -6.92 9.34 29.63
N SER A 31 -6.24 10.38 30.12
CA SER A 31 -6.80 11.73 30.24
C SER A 31 -7.12 12.34 28.89
N GLU A 32 -6.25 12.16 27.90
CA GLU A 32 -6.45 12.65 26.53
C GLU A 32 -7.64 11.95 25.88
N LEU A 33 -7.70 10.62 25.93
CA LEU A 33 -8.80 9.86 25.35
C LEU A 33 -10.14 10.18 26.01
N ARG A 34 -10.17 10.32 27.34
CA ARG A 34 -11.40 10.74 28.05
C ARG A 34 -11.86 12.12 27.62
N ASN A 35 -10.92 13.06 27.50
CA ASN A 35 -11.21 14.40 27.02
C ASN A 35 -11.74 14.36 25.59
N ALA A 36 -11.10 13.58 24.71
CA ALA A 36 -11.49 13.45 23.32
C ALA A 36 -12.93 12.94 23.18
N VAL A 37 -13.27 11.84 23.86
CA VAL A 37 -14.63 11.27 23.82
C VAL A 37 -15.64 12.21 24.45
N SER A 38 -15.35 12.78 25.63
CA SER A 38 -16.31 13.63 26.34
C SER A 38 -16.63 14.92 25.59
N ASN A 39 -15.65 15.47 24.87
CA ASN A 39 -15.79 16.72 24.13
C ASN A 39 -15.99 16.53 22.62
N ARG A 40 -16.17 15.29 22.14
CA ARG A 40 -16.26 14.95 20.71
C ARG A 40 -15.10 15.51 19.88
N GLN A 41 -13.90 15.48 20.45
CA GLN A 41 -12.68 15.76 19.71
C GLN A 41 -12.17 14.48 19.04
N PRO A 42 -11.37 14.60 17.96
CA PRO A 42 -10.84 13.44 17.30
C PRO A 42 -9.86 12.70 18.22
N PHE A 43 -9.95 11.36 18.26
CA PHE A 43 -8.99 10.53 18.99
C PHE A 43 -7.77 10.15 18.13
N ILE A 44 -7.91 10.17 16.80
CA ILE A 44 -6.80 10.21 15.82
C ILE A 44 -6.94 11.52 15.06
N ASP A 45 -5.85 12.27 14.95
CA ASP A 45 -5.77 13.56 14.23
C ASP A 45 -4.37 13.63 13.60
N GLU A 46 -4.21 12.99 12.44
CA GLU A 46 -2.89 12.64 11.89
C GLU A 46 -2.84 12.82 10.37
N THR A 47 -1.67 13.24 9.89
CA THR A 47 -1.33 13.30 8.46
C THR A 47 -0.16 12.33 8.23
N PRO A 48 -0.43 11.06 7.90
CA PRO A 48 0.62 10.05 7.77
C PRO A 48 1.63 10.44 6.70
N HIS A 49 2.90 10.20 6.95
CA HIS A 49 3.93 10.29 5.92
C HIS A 49 3.99 9.00 5.09
N HIS A 50 4.50 9.08 3.85
CA HIS A 50 4.54 7.94 2.93
C HIS A 50 5.23 6.70 3.51
N ASN A 51 6.30 6.89 4.30
CA ASN A 51 7.03 5.82 4.97
C ASN A 51 6.27 5.22 6.18
N GLN A 52 5.11 5.77 6.54
CA GLN A 52 4.26 5.32 7.65
C GLN A 52 2.93 4.73 7.17
N TYR A 53 2.64 4.75 5.86
CA TYR A 53 1.35 4.32 5.32
C TYR A 53 0.98 2.91 5.74
N SER A 54 1.88 1.93 5.62
CA SER A 54 1.59 0.53 5.98
C SER A 54 1.24 0.36 7.46
N GLU A 55 2.00 1.01 8.35
CA GLU A 55 1.73 0.96 9.79
C GLU A 55 0.41 1.66 10.12
N PHE A 56 0.19 2.85 9.57
CA PHE A 56 -1.04 3.61 9.77
C PHE A 56 -2.27 2.85 9.28
N ILE A 57 -2.23 2.28 8.07
CA ILE A 57 -3.32 1.46 7.50
C ILE A 57 -3.62 0.28 8.43
N THR A 58 -2.59 -0.43 8.90
CA THR A 58 -2.74 -1.60 9.78
C THR A 58 -3.41 -1.20 11.10
N CYS A 59 -2.90 -0.16 11.75
CA CYS A 59 -3.42 0.31 13.04
C CYS A 59 -4.85 0.85 12.93
N VAL A 60 -5.14 1.67 11.91
CA VAL A 60 -6.48 2.23 11.71
C VAL A 60 -7.48 1.15 11.34
N THR A 61 -7.14 0.21 10.44
CA THR A 61 -8.04 -0.88 10.06
C THR A 61 -8.38 -1.75 11.26
N ALA A 62 -7.37 -2.17 12.04
CA ALA A 62 -7.58 -2.97 13.24
C ALA A 62 -8.44 -2.24 14.30
N LEU A 63 -8.27 -0.92 14.42
CA LEU A 63 -9.09 -0.10 15.30
C LEU A 63 -10.55 -0.04 14.85
N LEU A 64 -10.80 0.19 13.55
CA LEU A 64 -12.15 0.25 13.00
C LEU A 64 -12.86 -1.10 13.16
N ASP A 65 -12.19 -2.21 12.87
CA ASP A 65 -12.73 -3.56 13.05
C ASP A 65 -13.13 -3.82 14.52
N ASP A 66 -12.27 -3.44 15.48
CA ASP A 66 -12.56 -3.58 16.91
C ASP A 66 -13.75 -2.68 17.36
N LEU A 67 -13.89 -1.48 16.78
CA LEU A 67 -15.03 -0.58 17.06
C LEU A 67 -16.34 -1.16 16.50
N GLU A 68 -16.32 -1.65 15.26
CA GLU A 68 -17.48 -2.31 14.64
C GLU A 68 -17.90 -3.56 15.42
N ALA A 69 -16.94 -4.42 15.79
CA ALA A 69 -17.20 -5.63 16.57
C ALA A 69 -17.79 -5.33 17.95
N ALA A 70 -17.41 -4.19 18.55
CA ALA A 70 -17.95 -3.71 19.82
C ALA A 70 -19.29 -2.96 19.67
N GLY A 71 -19.78 -2.74 18.44
CA GLY A 71 -20.99 -1.98 18.15
C GLY A 71 -20.87 -0.48 18.50
N ILE A 72 -19.67 0.07 18.40
CA ILE A 72 -19.38 1.48 18.71
C ILE A 72 -19.41 2.29 17.42
N SER A 73 -20.35 3.23 17.31
CA SER A 73 -20.40 4.14 16.16
C SER A 73 -19.28 5.18 16.19
N TYR A 74 -18.69 5.42 15.03
CA TYR A 74 -17.61 6.37 14.81
C TYR A 74 -17.84 7.17 13.52
N LEU A 75 -17.18 8.32 13.44
CA LEU A 75 -17.12 9.17 12.26
C LEU A 75 -15.66 9.25 11.80
N VAL A 76 -15.45 9.21 10.49
CA VAL A 76 -14.15 9.47 9.89
C VAL A 76 -14.23 10.71 9.03
N GLU A 77 -13.29 11.63 9.23
CA GLU A 77 -13.07 12.76 8.35
C GLU A 77 -11.73 12.61 7.63
N VAL A 78 -11.73 12.88 6.32
CA VAL A 78 -10.52 12.99 5.50
C VAL A 78 -10.51 14.36 4.87
N ASP A 79 -9.44 15.13 5.08
CA ASP A 79 -9.29 16.52 4.62
C ASP A 79 -10.48 17.43 4.99
N GLY A 80 -11.08 17.16 6.16
CA GLY A 80 -12.22 17.91 6.69
C GLY A 80 -13.59 17.53 6.12
N ALA A 81 -13.67 16.54 5.23
CA ALA A 81 -14.93 15.97 4.75
C ALA A 81 -15.27 14.69 5.52
N SER A 82 -16.53 14.51 5.93
CA SER A 82 -16.99 13.23 6.50
C SER A 82 -17.06 12.16 5.43
N GLU A 83 -16.37 11.05 5.64
CA GLU A 83 -16.18 10.01 4.64
C GLU A 83 -16.74 8.66 5.07
N SER A 84 -17.03 7.84 4.06
CA SER A 84 -17.49 6.46 4.26
C SER A 84 -16.32 5.50 4.51
N ALA A 85 -16.61 4.36 5.16
CA ALA A 85 -15.63 3.27 5.28
C ALA A 85 -15.15 2.76 3.91
N GLN A 86 -15.99 2.82 2.88
CA GLN A 86 -15.60 2.45 1.52
C GLN A 86 -14.57 3.43 0.93
N TYR A 87 -14.74 4.73 1.19
CA TYR A 87 -13.76 5.73 0.76
C TYR A 87 -12.40 5.48 1.41
N LEU A 88 -12.37 5.22 2.72
CA LEU A 88 -11.14 4.86 3.44
C LEU A 88 -10.45 3.64 2.84
N ARG A 89 -11.20 2.57 2.55
CA ARG A 89 -10.64 1.38 1.91
C ARG A 89 -10.00 1.71 0.55
N ASN A 90 -10.62 2.58 -0.23
CA ASN A 90 -10.06 3.01 -1.52
C ASN A 90 -8.76 3.83 -1.33
N VAL A 91 -8.68 4.69 -0.31
CA VAL A 91 -7.46 5.45 0.01
C VAL A 91 -6.35 4.52 0.47
N PHE A 92 -6.65 3.61 1.40
CA PHE A 92 -5.68 2.64 1.91
C PHE A 92 -5.17 1.71 0.81
N GLN A 93 -6.04 1.28 -0.10
CA GLN A 93 -5.63 0.50 -1.27
C GLN A 93 -4.67 1.30 -2.15
N ARG A 94 -5.01 2.56 -2.48
CA ARG A 94 -4.14 3.42 -3.29
C ARG A 94 -2.76 3.62 -2.65
N TRP A 95 -2.70 3.83 -1.34
CA TRP A 95 -1.45 3.98 -0.62
C TRP A 95 -0.63 2.69 -0.60
N HIS A 96 -1.29 1.54 -0.47
CA HIS A 96 -0.64 0.23 -0.57
C HIS A 96 -0.05 0.01 -1.97
N ASP A 97 -0.82 0.34 -3.02
CA ASP A 97 -0.37 0.22 -4.41
C ASP A 97 0.86 1.13 -4.68
N ILE A 98 0.83 2.37 -4.17
CA ILE A 98 1.98 3.30 -4.24
C ILE A 98 3.20 2.72 -3.49
N GLY A 99 2.98 2.10 -2.33
CA GLY A 99 4.04 1.46 -1.56
C GLY A 99 4.72 0.33 -2.35
N ILE A 100 3.93 -0.55 -2.96
CA ILE A 100 4.39 -1.64 -3.82
C ILE A 100 5.14 -1.10 -5.04
N GLU A 101 4.60 -0.09 -5.72
CA GLU A 101 5.26 0.55 -6.86
C GLU A 101 6.61 1.15 -6.46
N THR A 102 6.66 1.86 -5.32
CA THR A 102 7.89 2.47 -4.82
C THR A 102 8.95 1.43 -4.46
N GLU A 103 8.54 0.30 -3.88
CA GLU A 103 9.42 -0.83 -3.55
C GLU A 103 10.04 -1.42 -4.82
N HIS A 104 9.21 -1.77 -5.81
CA HIS A 104 9.68 -2.34 -7.08
C HIS A 104 10.55 -1.35 -7.87
N MET A 105 10.22 -0.05 -7.87
CA MET A 105 11.05 0.96 -8.52
C MET A 105 12.41 1.11 -7.83
N SER A 106 12.45 1.08 -6.49
CA SER A 106 13.71 1.12 -5.74
C SER A 106 14.57 -0.11 -6.00
N ASP A 107 13.95 -1.29 -6.13
CA ASP A 107 14.61 -2.54 -6.47
C ASP A 107 15.23 -2.49 -7.88
N LEU A 108 14.54 -1.89 -8.86
CA LEU A 108 15.09 -1.64 -10.20
C LEU A 108 16.26 -0.64 -10.18
N GLU A 109 16.15 0.44 -9.42
CA GLU A 109 17.21 1.46 -9.30
C GLU A 109 18.46 0.94 -8.58
N SER A 110 18.31 -0.08 -7.74
CA SER A 110 19.43 -0.72 -7.04
C SER A 110 20.41 -1.43 -7.99
N GLY A 111 19.95 -1.80 -9.19
CA GLY A 111 20.70 -2.63 -10.14
C GLY A 111 20.63 -4.13 -9.84
N GLU A 112 19.92 -4.57 -8.80
CA GLU A 112 19.78 -5.99 -8.44
C GLU A 112 18.29 -6.39 -8.31
N PRO A 113 17.44 -6.16 -9.33
CA PRO A 113 16.01 -6.41 -9.22
C PRO A 113 15.69 -7.88 -9.02
N SER A 114 14.76 -8.15 -8.11
CA SER A 114 14.19 -9.47 -7.87
C SER A 114 13.27 -9.94 -9.00
N ILE A 115 13.07 -11.26 -9.10
CA ILE A 115 12.09 -11.86 -10.03
C ILE A 115 10.68 -11.30 -9.82
N GLU A 116 10.31 -10.99 -8.58
CA GLU A 116 9.01 -10.39 -8.24
C GLU A 116 8.86 -9.01 -8.90
N THR A 117 9.87 -8.15 -8.76
CA THR A 117 9.93 -6.84 -9.40
C THR A 117 9.86 -6.93 -10.93
N LEU A 118 10.54 -7.90 -11.54
CA LEU A 118 10.44 -8.11 -12.98
C LEU A 118 9.06 -8.63 -13.42
N GLY A 119 8.41 -9.45 -12.59
CA GLY A 119 7.03 -9.90 -12.79
C GLY A 119 6.01 -8.77 -12.65
N TRP A 120 6.24 -7.81 -11.76
CA TRP A 120 5.50 -6.55 -11.67
C TRP A 120 5.71 -5.69 -12.93
N LEU A 121 6.97 -5.51 -13.36
CA LEU A 121 7.33 -4.77 -14.57
C LEU A 121 6.69 -5.34 -15.85
N LYS A 122 6.46 -6.66 -15.91
CA LYS A 122 5.75 -7.30 -17.03
C LYS A 122 4.26 -6.92 -17.10
N ARG A 123 3.64 -6.55 -15.97
CA ARG A 123 2.19 -6.33 -15.84
C ARG A 123 1.78 -4.86 -15.91
N GLU A 124 2.54 -3.97 -15.30
CA GLU A 124 2.10 -2.58 -15.02
C GLU A 124 2.64 -1.52 -16.01
N PRO A 125 3.96 -1.39 -16.24
CA PRO A 125 4.48 -0.37 -17.14
C PRO A 125 4.31 -0.71 -18.64
N PRO A 126 4.53 0.29 -19.54
CA PRO A 126 4.48 0.09 -20.98
C PRO A 126 5.37 -1.06 -21.46
N ALA A 127 4.88 -1.90 -22.37
CA ALA A 127 5.54 -3.12 -22.82
C ALA A 127 6.96 -2.90 -23.41
N ASP A 128 7.24 -1.71 -23.91
CA ASP A 128 8.55 -1.28 -24.41
C ASP A 128 9.57 -1.06 -23.27
N VAL A 129 9.15 -0.45 -22.16
CA VAL A 129 10.00 -0.28 -20.95
C VAL A 129 10.37 -1.65 -20.40
N PHE A 130 9.39 -2.55 -20.26
CA PHE A 130 9.64 -3.93 -19.85
C PHE A 130 10.67 -4.63 -20.73
N ARG A 131 10.49 -4.61 -22.06
CA ARG A 131 11.41 -5.27 -23.00
C ARG A 131 12.81 -4.68 -22.94
N GLN A 132 12.93 -3.36 -22.80
CA GLN A 132 14.23 -2.68 -22.72
C GLN A 132 14.98 -3.10 -21.45
N THR A 133 14.33 -3.02 -20.29
CA THR A 133 14.94 -3.39 -19.00
C THR A 133 15.34 -4.87 -18.97
N ILE A 134 14.51 -5.76 -19.50
CA ILE A 134 14.82 -7.19 -19.56
C ILE A 134 16.04 -7.47 -20.45
N ARG A 135 16.19 -6.76 -21.59
CA ARG A 135 17.39 -6.89 -22.44
C ARG A 135 18.65 -6.40 -21.72
N GLN A 136 18.58 -5.27 -21.02
CA GLN A 136 19.70 -4.77 -20.22
C GLN A 136 20.14 -5.78 -19.14
N ILE A 137 19.20 -6.42 -18.46
CA ILE A 137 19.49 -7.49 -17.49
C ILE A 137 20.16 -8.70 -18.15
N ILE A 138 19.67 -9.14 -19.31
CA ILE A 138 20.24 -10.29 -20.03
C ILE A 138 21.66 -10.01 -20.51
N ASP A 139 21.90 -8.78 -20.98
CA ASP A 139 23.19 -8.32 -21.50
C ASP A 139 24.18 -7.94 -20.38
N GLY A 140 23.72 -7.89 -19.13
CA GLY A 140 24.51 -7.49 -17.96
C GLY A 140 24.85 -5.99 -17.93
N ASP A 141 24.06 -5.16 -18.60
CA ASP A 141 24.26 -3.71 -18.68
C ASP A 141 23.51 -3.00 -17.54
N GLY A 142 24.25 -2.51 -16.55
CA GLY A 142 23.70 -1.77 -15.40
C GLY A 142 23.02 -2.62 -14.33
N TYR A 143 22.99 -3.95 -14.49
CA TYR A 143 22.34 -4.88 -13.56
C TYR A 143 23.26 -6.03 -13.13
N ALA A 144 23.27 -6.35 -11.83
CA ALA A 144 24.05 -7.41 -11.20
C ALA A 144 23.15 -8.54 -10.68
N CYS A 145 22.32 -9.10 -11.57
CA CYS A 145 21.36 -10.15 -11.22
C CYS A 145 22.02 -11.54 -11.11
N ASP A 146 21.43 -12.42 -10.30
CA ASP A 146 21.83 -13.84 -10.23
C ASP A 146 21.40 -14.65 -11.47
N GLU A 147 21.94 -15.87 -11.59
CA GLU A 147 21.65 -16.76 -12.72
C GLU A 147 20.16 -17.11 -12.84
N GLU A 148 19.45 -17.20 -11.71
CA GLU A 148 18.02 -17.52 -11.68
C GLU A 148 17.18 -16.39 -12.27
N THR A 149 17.48 -15.15 -11.87
CA THR A 149 16.83 -13.93 -12.34
C THR A 149 17.11 -13.71 -13.83
N VAL A 150 18.33 -13.92 -14.29
CA VAL A 150 18.68 -13.85 -15.73
C VAL A 150 17.97 -14.94 -16.53
N ALA A 151 17.88 -16.17 -16.00
CA ALA A 151 17.16 -17.26 -16.65
C ALA A 151 15.66 -16.98 -16.75
N TRP A 152 15.06 -16.38 -15.70
CA TRP A 152 13.68 -15.91 -15.73
C TRP A 152 13.48 -14.82 -16.79
N ALA A 153 14.38 -13.83 -16.84
CA ALA A 153 14.32 -12.71 -17.79
C ALA A 153 14.33 -13.18 -19.25
N ARG A 154 15.18 -14.17 -19.58
CA ARG A 154 15.23 -14.78 -20.92
C ARG A 154 13.90 -15.42 -21.32
N ARG A 155 13.33 -16.26 -20.45
CA ARG A 155 12.03 -16.90 -20.69
C ARG A 155 10.92 -15.86 -20.87
N ALA A 156 10.93 -14.82 -20.03
CA ALA A 156 9.92 -13.78 -20.06
C ALA A 156 9.98 -12.94 -21.35
N LEU A 157 11.15 -12.75 -21.94
CA LEU A 157 11.33 -12.09 -23.24
C LEU A 157 10.84 -12.97 -24.39
N GLU A 158 11.17 -14.27 -24.38
CA GLU A 158 10.70 -15.24 -25.36
C GLU A 158 9.16 -15.31 -25.40
N ASP A 159 8.50 -15.30 -24.24
CA ASP A 159 7.04 -15.27 -24.13
C ASP A 159 6.42 -13.95 -24.67
N ALA A 160 7.17 -12.85 -24.63
CA ALA A 160 6.70 -11.51 -24.99
C ALA A 160 6.95 -11.16 -26.47
N GLU A 161 7.73 -11.95 -27.20
CA GLU A 161 7.93 -11.85 -28.64
C GLU A 161 7.04 -12.90 -29.33
N PRO A 162 5.94 -12.50 -30.01
CA PRO A 162 5.12 -13.47 -30.73
C PRO A 162 6.00 -14.15 -31.80
N GLY A 163 6.03 -15.48 -31.75
CA GLY A 163 7.02 -16.32 -32.42
C GLY A 163 7.37 -15.89 -33.84
N ALA A 164 8.65 -15.61 -34.06
CA ALA A 164 9.28 -15.63 -35.38
C ALA A 164 9.48 -17.08 -35.86
N ALA A 165 8.46 -17.92 -35.75
CA ALA A 165 8.51 -19.34 -36.12
C ALA A 165 7.20 -19.79 -36.79
N ALA A 166 7.01 -19.34 -38.03
CA ALA A 166 6.36 -20.06 -39.11
C ALA A 166 6.54 -19.24 -40.39
N ASP A 167 7.78 -19.19 -40.90
CA ASP A 167 7.99 -18.90 -42.32
C ASP A 167 7.63 -20.19 -43.06
N ASP A 168 6.40 -20.25 -43.55
CA ASP A 168 5.90 -21.27 -44.48
C ASP A 168 6.73 -21.17 -45.78
N GLY A 169 7.88 -21.82 -45.78
CA GLY A 169 8.58 -22.23 -46.99
C GLY A 169 7.84 -23.42 -47.61
N GLU A 170 6.68 -23.16 -48.20
CA GLU A 170 6.09 -24.08 -49.17
C GLU A 170 7.01 -24.23 -50.39
N MET A 171 7.18 -25.51 -50.77
CA MET A 171 8.01 -26.05 -51.85
C MET A 171 7.68 -25.51 -53.24
#